data_AF-A0A0R3L4Y5-F1
#
_entry.id   AF-A0A0R3L4Y5-F1
#
_cell.length_a   1.000
_cell.length_b   1.000
_cell.length_c   1.000
_cell.angle_alpha   90.00
_cell.angle_beta   90.00
_cell.angle_gamma   90.00
#
_symmetry.space_group_name_H-M   'P 1'
#
loop_
_entity.id
_entity.type
_entity.pdbx_description
1 polymer ?
#
loop_
_entity_poly.entity_id
_entity_poly.type
_entity_poly.pdbx_seq_one_letter_code
_entity_poly.pdbx_strand_id
1 'polypeptide(L)'
;MSGLITGLVLLALGALAAASSIVARRPDAQAYIERMVPYQGWFGFITCLWGAWIIINAIINLNWFSYVPVWWVTYLATGLLIASLGLLLGYALLTKYVLNHSAEAAQRGEQIRAMIVPYQTMLGYAAIVLGLWTIVATFLYRIV
;
A
#
# COMPACT_ATOMS: atom_id res chain seq x y z
N MET A 1 -8.51 14.92 0.24
CA MET A 1 -7.92 14.19 1.39
C MET A 1 -6.43 14.13 1.16
N SER A 2 -5.63 14.68 2.07
CA SER A 2 -4.27 15.18 1.82
C SER A 2 -3.33 14.12 1.22
N GLY A 3 -2.81 14.39 0.01
CA GLY A 3 -1.79 13.53 -0.62
C GLY A 3 -0.55 13.32 0.25
N LEU A 4 -0.31 14.22 1.20
CA LEU A 4 0.65 14.07 2.29
C LEU A 4 0.44 12.80 3.14
N ILE A 5 -0.78 12.52 3.61
CA ILE A 5 -1.06 11.34 4.43
C ILE A 5 -0.85 10.07 3.59
N THR A 6 -1.35 10.07 2.36
CA THR A 6 -1.22 8.94 1.43
C THR A 6 0.25 8.66 1.10
N GLY A 7 1.04 9.71 0.87
CA GLY A 7 2.47 9.59 0.62
C GLY A 7 3.25 9.06 1.82
N LEU A 8 2.96 9.56 3.02
CA LEU A 8 3.57 9.03 4.26
C LEU A 8 3.21 7.56 4.49
N VAL A 9 1.96 7.17 4.22
CA VAL A 9 1.51 5.78 4.33
C VAL A 9 2.24 4.89 3.31
N LEU A 10 2.35 5.32 2.06
CA LEU A 10 3.10 4.61 1.02
C LEU A 10 4.58 4.45 1.39
N LEU A 11 5.21 5.49 1.95
CA LEU A 11 6.59 5.41 2.43
C LEU A 11 6.73 4.38 3.55
N ALA A 12 5.82 4.38 4.53
CA ALA A 12 5.85 3.43 5.64
C ALA A 12 5.59 1.99 5.16
N LEU A 13 4.60 1.77 4.30
CA LEU A 13 4.32 0.45 3.72
C LEU A 13 5.50 -0.04 2.88
N GLY A 14 6.08 0.85 2.08
CA GLY A 14 7.21 0.54 1.23
C GLY A 14 8.47 0.20 2.02
N ALA A 15 8.75 0.95 3.09
CA ALA A 15 9.87 0.67 4.00
C ALA A 15 9.70 -0.67 4.73
N LEU A 16 8.49 -0.99 5.19
CA LEU A 16 8.19 -2.28 5.83
C LEU A 16 8.27 -3.44 4.83
N ALA A 17 7.76 -3.26 3.61
CA ALA A 17 7.80 -4.28 2.57
C ALA A 17 9.22 -4.54 2.05
N ALA A 18 10.04 -3.49 1.91
CA ALA A 18 11.42 -3.56 1.47
C ALA A 18 12.44 -3.69 2.63
N ALA A 19 11.97 -3.93 3.86
CA ALA A 19 12.79 -3.96 5.07
C ALA A 19 14.01 -4.87 4.95
N SER A 20 13.84 -6.10 4.42
CA SER A 20 14.93 -7.06 4.22
C SER A 20 16.04 -6.52 3.33
N SER A 21 15.68 -5.83 2.24
CA SER A 21 16.62 -5.22 1.30
C SER A 21 17.27 -3.95 1.86
N ILE A 22 16.51 -3.15 2.62
CA ILE A 22 17.02 -1.94 3.28
C ILE A 22 18.03 -2.32 4.35
N VAL A 23 17.70 -3.24 5.26
CA VAL A 23 18.58 -3.70 6.34
C VAL A 23 19.86 -4.32 5.80
N ALA A 24 19.78 -5.08 4.69
CA ALA A 24 20.96 -5.66 4.04
C ALA A 24 21.96 -4.59 3.55
N ARG A 25 21.51 -3.39 3.21
CA ARG A 25 22.36 -2.28 2.74
C ARG A 25 22.67 -1.25 3.83
N ARG A 26 21.80 -1.14 4.83
CA ARG A 26 21.79 -0.15 5.91
C ARG A 26 21.43 -0.86 7.21
N PRO A 27 22.40 -1.52 7.87
CA PRO A 27 22.17 -2.23 9.13
C PRO A 27 21.69 -1.29 10.25
N ASP A 28 22.06 0.00 10.17
CA ASP A 28 21.61 1.09 11.04
C ASP A 28 20.07 1.27 11.04
N ALA A 29 19.40 0.94 9.94
CA ALA A 29 17.94 1.03 9.83
C ALA A 29 17.19 -0.10 10.57
N GLN A 30 17.88 -1.17 10.97
CA GLN A 30 17.26 -2.35 11.57
C GLN A 30 16.50 -2.01 12.87
N ALA A 31 17.13 -1.26 13.77
CA ALA A 31 16.53 -0.89 15.05
C ALA A 31 15.24 -0.07 14.90
N TYR A 32 15.12 0.72 13.82
CA TYR A 32 13.92 1.50 13.54
C TYR A 32 12.80 0.64 12.95
N ILE A 33 13.14 -0.27 12.03
CA ILE A 33 12.18 -1.20 11.41
C ILE A 33 11.62 -2.14 12.47
N GLU A 34 12.46 -2.70 13.34
CA GLU A 34 12.04 -3.60 14.42
C GLU A 34 11.03 -2.95 15.38
N ARG A 35 11.12 -1.63 15.61
CA ARG A 35 10.12 -0.89 16.39
C ARG A 35 8.76 -0.80 15.70
N MET A 36 8.72 -0.89 14.37
CA MET A 36 7.49 -0.82 13.58
C MET A 36 6.85 -2.20 13.35
N VAL A 37 7.62 -3.29 13.43
CA VAL A 37 7.15 -4.67 13.22
C VAL A 37 5.92 -5.03 14.08
N PRO A 38 5.84 -4.70 15.38
CA PRO A 38 4.66 -5.01 16.20
C PRO A 38 3.35 -4.39 15.68
N TYR A 39 3.45 -3.26 14.98
CA TYR A 39 2.32 -2.53 14.42
C TYR A 39 2.09 -2.82 12.94
N GLN A 40 3.02 -3.52 12.28
CA GLN A 40 2.99 -3.82 10.84
C GLN A 40 1.69 -4.49 10.41
N GLY A 41 1.19 -5.44 11.20
CA GLY A 41 -0.06 -6.16 10.89
C GLY A 41 -1.27 -5.22 10.85
N TRP A 42 -1.40 -4.34 11.85
CA TRP A 42 -2.48 -3.36 11.91
C TRP A 42 -2.38 -2.31 10.81
N PHE A 43 -1.16 -1.87 10.54
CA PHE A 43 -0.90 -0.93 9.46
C PHE A 43 -1.28 -1.53 8.10
N GLY A 44 -0.87 -2.77 7.83
CA GLY A 44 -1.26 -3.50 6.62
C GLY A 44 -2.77 -3.73 6.53
N PHE A 45 -3.42 -4.09 7.64
CA PHE A 45 -4.87 -4.33 7.69
C PHE A 45 -5.68 -3.09 7.28
N ILE A 46 -5.42 -1.94 7.93
CA ILE A 46 -6.13 -0.69 7.66
C ILE A 46 -5.87 -0.23 6.23
N THR A 47 -4.62 -0.31 5.79
CA THR A 47 -4.24 0.13 4.45
C THR A 47 -4.80 -0.79 3.36
N CYS A 48 -4.93 -2.09 3.58
CA CYS A 48 -5.59 -2.98 2.62
C CYS A 48 -7.04 -2.56 2.35
N LEU A 49 -7.80 -2.27 3.41
CA LEU A 49 -9.20 -1.82 3.29
C LEU A 49 -9.28 -0.45 2.61
N TRP A 50 -8.36 0.45 2.96
CA TRP A 50 -8.31 1.78 2.35
C TRP A 50 -7.91 1.73 0.87
N GLY A 51 -6.93 0.90 0.50
CA GLY A 51 -6.52 0.68 -0.88
C GLY A 51 -7.63 0.07 -1.73
N ALA A 52 -8.36 -0.91 -1.18
CA ALA A 52 -9.55 -1.46 -1.82
C ALA A 52 -10.61 -0.36 -2.08
N TRP A 53 -10.85 0.51 -1.11
CA TRP A 53 -11.75 1.65 -1.28
C TRP A 53 -11.27 2.63 -2.36
N ILE A 54 -9.97 2.93 -2.42
CA ILE A 54 -9.39 3.79 -3.48
C ILE A 54 -9.63 3.19 -4.87
N ILE A 55 -9.42 1.87 -5.04
CA ILE A 55 -9.66 1.18 -6.30
C ILE A 55 -11.15 1.26 -6.69
N ILE A 56 -12.06 0.99 -5.76
CA ILE A 56 -13.50 1.12 -5.98
C ILE A 56 -13.86 2.56 -6.39
N ASN A 57 -13.32 3.55 -5.68
CA ASN A 57 -13.56 4.96 -5.96
C ASN A 57 -13.02 5.38 -7.34
N ALA A 58 -11.85 4.87 -7.73
CA ALA A 58 -11.27 5.12 -9.05
C ALA A 58 -12.15 4.57 -10.18
N ILE A 59 -12.74 3.38 -9.97
CA ILE A 59 -13.67 2.76 -10.94
C ILE A 59 -14.99 3.55 -11.00
N ILE A 60 -15.55 3.96 -9.85
CA ILE A 60 -16.77 4.77 -9.82
C ILE A 60 -16.55 6.13 -10.52
N ASN A 61 -15.36 6.72 -10.37
CA ASN A 61 -14.98 7.99 -11.01
C ASN A 61 -14.18 7.78 -12.31
N LEU A 62 -14.58 6.79 -13.12
CA LEU A 62 -13.99 6.54 -14.44
C LEU A 62 -14.02 7.77 -15.37
N ASN A 63 -14.96 8.69 -15.14
CA ASN A 63 -15.03 9.96 -15.87
C ASN A 63 -13.74 10.79 -15.76
N TRP A 64 -12.98 10.69 -14.66
CA TRP A 64 -11.71 11.41 -14.49
C TRP A 64 -10.65 10.96 -15.50
N PHE A 65 -10.74 9.74 -16.03
CA PHE A 65 -9.84 9.28 -17.08
C PHE A 65 -9.95 10.15 -18.34
N SER A 66 -11.14 10.66 -18.66
CA SER A 66 -11.37 11.51 -19.84
C SER A 66 -10.85 12.94 -19.68
N TYR A 67 -10.77 13.45 -18.44
CA TYR A 67 -10.43 14.87 -18.16
C TYR A 67 -9.03 15.04 -17.58
N VAL A 68 -8.61 14.13 -16.70
CA VAL A 68 -7.35 14.17 -15.96
C VAL A 68 -6.70 12.77 -15.90
N PRO A 69 -6.38 12.15 -17.06
CA PRO A 69 -5.95 10.75 -17.14
C PRO A 69 -4.71 10.45 -16.28
N VAL A 70 -3.73 11.36 -16.26
CA VAL A 70 -2.50 11.19 -15.47
C VAL A 70 -2.80 11.13 -13.97
N TRP A 71 -3.73 11.96 -13.49
CA TRP A 71 -4.13 11.98 -12.09
C TRP A 71 -4.90 10.71 -11.72
N TRP A 72 -5.84 10.29 -12.58
CA TRP A 72 -6.60 9.07 -12.37
C TRP A 72 -5.71 7.83 -12.35
N VAL A 73 -4.75 7.71 -13.28
CA VAL A 73 -3.79 6.60 -13.32
C VAL A 73 -2.92 6.58 -12.05
N THR A 74 -2.44 7.75 -11.61
CA THR A 74 -1.65 7.87 -10.37
C THR A 74 -2.47 7.45 -9.14
N TYR A 75 -3.74 7.86 -9.08
CA TYR A 75 -4.66 7.52 -8.01
C TYR A 75 -4.96 6.01 -7.97
N LEU A 76 -5.21 5.41 -9.13
CA LEU A 76 -5.42 3.96 -9.23
C LEU A 76 -4.15 3.18 -8.86
N ALA A 77 -2.98 3.58 -9.37
CA ALA A 77 -1.69 2.97 -9.05
C ALA A 77 -1.39 3.04 -7.55
N THR A 78 -1.74 4.15 -6.90
CA THR A 78 -1.66 4.33 -5.46
C THR A 78 -2.55 3.34 -4.73
N GLY A 79 -3.83 3.23 -5.14
CA GLY A 79 -4.77 2.28 -4.56
C GLY A 79 -4.29 0.83 -4.68
N LEU A 80 -3.77 0.45 -5.86
CA LEU A 80 -3.20 -0.87 -6.10
C LEU A 80 -2.00 -1.16 -5.20
N LEU A 81 -1.03 -0.25 -5.11
CA LEU A 81 0.14 -0.44 -4.24
C LEU A 81 -0.23 -0.53 -2.76
N ILE A 82 -1.12 0.35 -2.29
CA ILE A 82 -1.60 0.35 -0.91
C ILE A 82 -2.37 -0.95 -0.61
N ALA A 83 -3.23 -1.40 -1.52
CA ALA A 83 -4.00 -2.63 -1.36
C ALA A 83 -3.09 -3.87 -1.37
N SER A 84 -2.16 -3.96 -2.33
CA SER A 84 -1.24 -5.11 -2.45
C SER A 84 -0.28 -5.22 -1.27
N LEU A 85 0.34 -4.11 -0.86
CA LEU A 85 1.23 -4.10 0.30
C LEU A 85 0.46 -4.25 1.61
N GLY A 86 -0.73 -3.65 1.71
CA GLY A 86 -1.62 -3.82 2.85
C GLY A 86 -2.06 -5.26 3.02
N LEU A 87 -2.45 -5.92 1.93
CA LEU A 87 -2.81 -7.34 1.91
C LEU A 87 -1.62 -8.20 2.37
N LEU A 88 -0.42 -7.95 1.85
CA LEU A 88 0.79 -8.69 2.24
C LEU A 88 1.12 -8.55 3.73
N LEU A 89 1.17 -7.32 4.22
CA LEU A 89 1.63 -7.00 5.57
C LEU A 89 0.55 -7.26 6.63
N GLY A 90 -0.72 -7.11 6.27
CA GLY A 90 -1.88 -7.23 7.14
C GLY A 90 -2.64 -8.56 7.05
N TYR A 91 -2.16 -9.51 6.23
CA TYR A 91 -2.90 -10.73 5.89
C TYR A 91 -3.42 -11.48 7.12
N ALA A 92 -2.58 -11.66 8.14
CA ALA A 92 -2.98 -12.40 9.36
C ALA A 92 -4.20 -11.77 10.05
N LEU A 93 -4.30 -10.43 10.09
CA LEU A 93 -5.46 -9.73 10.64
C LEU A 93 -6.65 -9.74 9.68
N LEU A 94 -6.42 -9.63 8.37
CA LEU A 94 -7.47 -9.76 7.36
C LEU A 94 -8.14 -11.13 7.44
N THR A 95 -7.35 -12.21 7.54
CA THR A 95 -7.89 -13.55 7.73
C THR A 95 -8.66 -13.67 9.03
N LYS A 96 -8.14 -13.10 10.12
CA LYS A 96 -8.78 -13.18 11.44
C LYS A 96 -10.11 -12.43 11.53
N TYR A 97 -10.21 -11.25 10.93
CA TYR A 97 -11.36 -10.35 11.13
C TYR A 97 -12.30 -10.22 9.92
N VAL A 98 -11.85 -10.58 8.72
CA VAL A 98 -12.62 -10.38 7.47
C VAL A 98 -12.86 -11.68 6.73
N LEU A 99 -11.81 -12.49 6.51
CA LEU A 99 -11.92 -13.70 5.67
C LEU A 99 -12.35 -14.95 6.46
N ASN A 100 -12.36 -14.91 7.79
CA ASN A 100 -12.77 -16.03 8.65
C ASN A 100 -14.22 -16.50 8.43
N HIS A 101 -15.07 -15.66 7.86
CA HIS A 101 -16.47 -15.98 7.57
C HIS A 101 -16.68 -16.74 6.25
N SER A 102 -15.65 -16.86 5.41
CA SER A 102 -15.74 -17.58 4.13
C SER A 102 -14.44 -18.30 3.80
N ALA A 103 -14.51 -19.64 3.74
CA ALA A 103 -13.37 -20.48 3.35
C ALA A 103 -12.89 -20.15 1.93
N GLU A 104 -13.81 -19.82 1.01
CA GLU A 104 -13.46 -19.41 -0.35
C GLU A 104 -12.71 -18.07 -0.36
N ALA A 105 -13.16 -17.09 0.43
CA ALA A 105 -12.50 -15.79 0.52
C ALA A 105 -11.09 -15.90 1.12
N ALA A 106 -10.92 -16.73 2.15
CA ALA A 106 -9.61 -17.02 2.73
C ALA A 106 -8.67 -17.70 1.71
N GLN A 107 -9.18 -18.67 0.94
CA GLN A 107 -8.40 -19.36 -0.08
C GLN A 107 -7.96 -18.41 -1.21
N ARG A 108 -8.87 -17.57 -1.73
CA ARG A 108 -8.52 -16.58 -2.75
C ARG A 108 -7.57 -15.51 -2.22
N GLY A 109 -7.75 -15.08 -0.98
CA GLY A 109 -6.84 -14.15 -0.31
C GLY A 109 -5.41 -14.69 -0.26
N GLU A 110 -5.24 -15.97 0.10
CA GLU A 110 -3.92 -16.60 0.13
C GLU A 110 -3.34 -16.77 -1.26
N GLN A 111 -4.15 -17.12 -2.26
CA GLN A 111 -3.69 -17.22 -3.66
C GLN A 111 -3.16 -15.88 -4.16
N ILE A 112 -3.91 -14.79 -3.94
CA ILE A 112 -3.48 -13.45 -4.32
C ILE A 112 -2.21 -13.08 -3.56
N ARG A 113 -2.17 -13.30 -2.25
CA ARG A 113 -0.98 -13.05 -1.43
C ARG A 113 0.24 -13.79 -1.97
N ALA A 114 0.13 -15.09 -2.25
CA ALA A 114 1.22 -15.91 -2.76
C ALA A 114 1.75 -15.38 -4.10
N MET A 115 0.90 -14.83 -4.95
CA MET A 115 1.30 -14.18 -6.21
C MET A 115 2.07 -12.86 -5.98
N ILE A 116 1.74 -12.11 -4.93
CA ILE A 116 2.33 -10.79 -4.64
C ILE A 116 3.64 -10.92 -3.84
N VAL A 117 3.77 -11.92 -2.96
CA VAL A 117 4.97 -12.18 -2.13
C VAL A 117 6.29 -12.08 -2.92
N PRO A 118 6.49 -12.74 -4.08
CA PRO A 118 7.76 -12.64 -4.81
C PRO A 118 8.08 -11.23 -5.30
N TYR A 119 7.08 -10.37 -5.46
CA TYR A 119 7.23 -8.97 -5.86
C TYR A 119 7.24 -7.99 -4.69
N GLN A 120 7.15 -8.47 -3.43
CA GLN A 120 7.02 -7.62 -2.25
C GLN A 120 8.08 -6.52 -2.18
N THR A 121 9.35 -6.86 -2.40
CA THR A 121 10.44 -5.86 -2.36
C THR A 121 10.35 -4.85 -3.50
N MET A 122 10.00 -5.30 -4.71
CA MET A 122 9.81 -4.43 -5.87
C MET A 122 8.64 -3.48 -5.67
N LEU A 123 7.50 -3.98 -5.18
CA LEU A 123 6.34 -3.18 -4.82
C LEU A 123 6.64 -2.22 -3.67
N GLY A 124 7.50 -2.63 -2.72
CA GLY A 124 7.98 -1.77 -1.65
C GLY A 124 8.74 -0.55 -2.17
N TYR A 125 9.67 -0.75 -3.10
CA TYR A 125 10.36 0.37 -3.77
C TYR A 125 9.42 1.22 -4.62
N ALA A 126 8.49 0.60 -5.34
CA ALA A 126 7.48 1.33 -6.12
C ALA A 126 6.61 2.23 -5.20
N ALA A 127 6.23 1.73 -4.03
CA ALA A 127 5.51 2.50 -3.02
C ALA A 127 6.35 3.64 -2.46
N ILE A 128 7.65 3.45 -2.24
CA ILE A 128 8.54 4.54 -1.81
C ILE A 128 8.60 5.65 -2.87
N VAL A 129 8.84 5.30 -4.14
CA VAL A 129 8.92 6.26 -5.24
C VAL A 129 7.60 7.00 -5.42
N LEU A 130 6.48 6.26 -5.45
CA LEU A 130 5.17 6.86 -5.61
C LEU A 130 4.76 7.69 -4.39
N GLY A 131 5.17 7.30 -3.18
CA GLY A 131 4.96 8.06 -1.96
C GLY A 131 5.67 9.41 -1.99
N LEU A 132 6.94 9.43 -2.41
CA LEU A 132 7.70 10.67 -2.62
C LEU A 132 7.05 11.55 -3.68
N TRP A 133 6.67 10.98 -4.83
CA TRP A 133 5.93 11.68 -5.88
C TRP A 133 4.64 12.32 -5.33
N THR A 134 3.85 11.57 -4.56
CA THR A 134 2.57 12.04 -4.02
C THR A 134 2.77 13.21 -3.05
N ILE A 135 3.84 13.18 -2.23
CA ILE A 135 4.20 14.29 -1.35
C ILE A 135 4.58 15.53 -2.18
N VAL A 136 5.50 15.37 -3.14
CA VAL A 136 5.96 16.46 -4.00
C VAL A 136 4.79 17.06 -4.79
N ALA A 137 3.95 16.22 -5.39
CA ALA A 137 2.75 16.62 -6.12
C ALA A 137 1.78 17.40 -5.22
N THR A 138 1.64 17.03 -3.95
CA THR A 138 0.79 17.79 -3.00
C THR A 138 1.28 19.23 -2.82
N PHE A 139 2.60 19.44 -2.76
CA PHE A 139 3.18 20.78 -2.67
C PHE A 139 3.14 21.55 -3.99
N LEU A 140 3.41 20.88 -5.11
CA LEU A 140 3.44 21.49 -6.45
C LEU A 140 2.05 21.90 -6.93
N TYR A 141 1.04 21.03 -6.76
CA TYR A 141 -0.28 21.25 -7.33
C TYR A 141 -1.22 22.05 -6.43
N ARG A 142 -0.79 22.45 -5.21
CA ARG A 142 -1.57 23.23 -4.21
C ARG A 142 -3.09 23.06 -4.41
N ILE A 143 -3.57 21.82 -4.28
CA ILE A 143 -5.00 21.55 -4.31
C ILE A 143 -5.53 22.03 -2.96
N VAL A 144 -5.90 23.31 -2.93
CA VAL A 144 -6.86 23.90 -1.98
C VAL A 144 -8.22 23.28 -2.26
#